data_AF-A0A3D0MAL3-F1
#
_entry.id   AF-A0A3D0MAL3-F1
#
_cell.length_a   1.000
_cell.length_b   1.000
_cell.length_c   1.000
_cell.angle_alpha   90.00
_cell.angle_beta   90.00
_cell.angle_gamma   90.00
#
_symmetry.space_group_name_H-M   'P 1'
#
loop_
_entity.id
_entity.type
_entity.pdbx_description
1 polymer ?
#
loop_
_entity_poly.entity_id
_entity_poly.type
_entity_poly.pdbx_seq_one_letter_code
_entity_poly.pdbx_strand_id
1 'polypeptide(L)'
;EVDDFWVTHYKVRENEPFKDWGLLGVRIRDFKYGFGIEWYINSFHGQRGKRVVFSKGLRISKTKLRYSFLDCQGLAKEWELALAMEKEEFFSDIRRQVDKLNMLRRRVNAY
;
A
#
# COMPACT_ATOMS: atom_id res chain seq x y z
N GLU A 1 -5.27 -15.87 2.46
CA GLU A 1 -5.53 -14.56 3.10
C GLU A 1 -5.56 -13.34 2.15
N VAL A 2 -5.26 -13.46 0.84
CA VAL A 2 -5.56 -12.37 -0.12
C VAL A 2 -7.08 -12.26 -0.38
N ASP A 3 -7.80 -13.38 -0.31
CA ASP A 3 -9.24 -13.44 -0.58
C ASP A 3 -10.09 -12.72 0.46
N ASP A 4 -9.79 -12.85 1.76
CA ASP A 4 -10.63 -12.27 2.81
C ASP A 4 -10.64 -10.73 2.78
N PHE A 5 -9.51 -10.12 2.41
CA PHE A 5 -9.43 -8.68 2.21
C PHE A 5 -10.35 -8.23 1.06
N TRP A 6 -10.26 -8.87 -0.11
CA TRP A 6 -11.05 -8.47 -1.27
C TRP A 6 -12.54 -8.78 -1.11
N VAL A 7 -12.87 -9.86 -0.40
CA VAL A 7 -14.25 -10.19 -0.02
C VAL A 7 -14.81 -9.12 0.92
N THR A 8 -14.08 -8.74 1.96
CA THR A 8 -14.49 -7.67 2.89
C THR A 8 -14.62 -6.34 2.15
N HIS A 9 -13.65 -6.00 1.33
CA HIS A 9 -13.66 -4.81 0.49
C HIS A 9 -14.82 -4.81 -0.51
N TYR A 10 -15.23 -5.96 -1.04
CA TYR A 10 -16.42 -6.08 -1.89
C TYR A 10 -17.70 -5.84 -1.07
N LYS A 11 -17.86 -6.50 0.07
CA LYS A 11 -19.02 -6.34 0.96
C LYS A 11 -19.24 -4.90 1.41
N VAL A 12 -18.16 -4.19 1.77
CA VAL A 12 -18.25 -2.76 2.12
C VAL A 12 -18.79 -1.96 0.94
N ARG A 13 -18.40 -2.27 -0.31
CA ARG A 13 -18.88 -1.55 -1.49
C ARG A 13 -20.32 -1.84 -1.88
N GLU A 14 -20.84 -3.00 -1.52
CA GLU A 14 -22.26 -3.32 -1.71
C GLU A 14 -23.16 -2.57 -0.72
N ASN A 15 -22.69 -2.41 0.52
CA ASN A 15 -23.51 -1.92 1.61
C ASN A 15 -23.32 -0.42 1.91
N GLU A 16 -22.14 0.13 1.63
CA GLU A 16 -21.79 1.52 1.98
C GLU A 16 -21.76 2.44 0.75
N PRO A 17 -22.07 3.75 0.92
CA PRO A 17 -21.98 4.70 -0.16
C PRO A 17 -20.51 4.98 -0.55
N PHE A 18 -20.30 5.46 -1.78
CA PHE A 18 -18.96 5.67 -2.35
C PHE A 18 -18.04 6.53 -1.47
N LYS A 19 -18.59 7.52 -0.76
CA LYS A 19 -17.84 8.39 0.16
C LYS A 19 -17.15 7.62 1.29
N ASP A 20 -17.59 6.40 1.60
CA ASP A 20 -17.09 5.58 2.69
C ASP A 20 -16.16 4.47 2.18
N TRP A 21 -16.00 4.31 0.86
CA TRP A 21 -15.12 3.29 0.28
C TRP A 21 -13.65 3.60 0.47
N GLY A 22 -12.85 2.61 0.88
CA GLY A 22 -11.40 2.77 1.04
C GLY A 22 -10.68 3.03 -0.29
N LEU A 23 -9.90 4.11 -0.36
CA LEU A 23 -9.13 4.49 -1.55
C LEU A 23 -7.64 4.19 -1.39
N LEU A 24 -7.09 4.30 -0.18
CA LEU A 24 -5.66 4.05 0.08
C LEU A 24 -5.48 2.70 0.78
N GLY A 25 -4.51 1.90 0.33
CA GLY A 25 -4.25 0.58 0.88
C GLY A 25 -2.77 0.26 0.97
N VAL A 26 -2.44 -0.72 1.81
CA VAL A 26 -1.08 -1.25 1.98
C VAL A 26 -1.07 -2.74 1.66
N ARG A 27 -0.02 -3.20 1.00
CA ARG A 27 0.22 -4.63 0.76
C ARG A 27 1.63 -5.01 1.18
N ILE A 28 1.75 -6.23 1.68
CA ILE A 28 3.03 -6.91 1.87
C ILE A 28 3.24 -7.81 0.66
N ARG A 29 4.36 -7.64 -0.02
CA ARG A 29 4.77 -8.49 -1.15
C ARG A 29 5.97 -9.32 -0.74
N ASP A 30 5.82 -10.63 -0.80
CA ASP A 30 6.92 -11.56 -0.61
C ASP A 30 7.72 -11.70 -1.91
N PHE A 31 9.03 -11.83 -1.74
CA PHE A 31 9.99 -12.11 -2.80
C PHE A 31 10.83 -13.31 -2.37
N LYS A 32 11.56 -13.92 -3.31
CA LYS A 32 12.36 -15.13 -3.07
C LYS A 32 13.29 -15.06 -1.84
N TYR A 33 13.74 -13.86 -1.46
CA TYR A 33 14.70 -13.65 -0.39
C TYR A 33 14.37 -12.47 0.54
N GLY A 34 13.09 -12.12 0.68
CA GLY A 34 12.65 -11.03 1.55
C GLY A 34 11.22 -10.61 1.27
N PHE A 35 10.81 -9.47 1.80
CA PHE A 35 9.48 -8.91 1.57
C PHE A 35 9.56 -7.38 1.39
N GLY A 36 8.49 -6.79 0.86
CA GLY A 36 8.34 -5.35 0.68
C GLY A 36 6.98 -4.89 1.16
N ILE A 37 6.95 -3.72 1.80
CA ILE A 37 5.71 -3.05 2.22
C ILE A 37 5.44 -1.93 1.24
N GLU A 38 4.30 -1.97 0.55
CA GLU A 38 3.96 -1.03 -0.50
C GLU A 38 2.58 -0.44 -0.33
N TRP A 39 2.50 0.87 -0.50
CA TRP A 39 1.23 1.58 -0.60
C TRP A 39 0.70 1.53 -2.03
N TYR A 40 -0.62 1.49 -2.16
CA TYR A 40 -1.33 1.60 -3.42
C TYR A 40 -2.60 2.41 -3.24
N ILE A 41 -3.05 3.03 -4.33
CA ILE A 41 -4.31 3.76 -4.39
C ILE A 41 -5.29 3.04 -5.32
N ASN A 42 -6.52 2.89 -4.87
CA ASN A 42 -7.63 2.34 -5.60
C ASN A 42 -8.35 3.44 -6.38
N SER A 43 -8.71 3.11 -7.60
CA SER A 43 -9.59 3.89 -8.45
C SER A 43 -10.74 3.01 -8.91
N PHE A 44 -11.94 3.58 -8.98
CA PHE A 44 -13.17 2.84 -9.23
C PHE A 44 -13.80 3.32 -10.54
N HIS A 45 -13.93 2.42 -11.52
CA HIS A 45 -14.40 2.77 -12.86
C HIS A 45 -15.68 2.02 -13.22
N GLY A 46 -16.59 2.67 -13.95
CA GLY A 46 -17.82 2.08 -14.46
C GLY A 46 -19.10 2.59 -13.78
N GLN A 47 -20.23 1.99 -14.19
CA GLN A 47 -21.57 2.35 -13.71
C GLN A 47 -21.77 1.99 -12.23
N ARG A 48 -22.65 2.72 -11.54
CA ARG A 48 -23.06 2.43 -10.16
C ARG A 48 -23.54 0.98 -10.05
N GLY A 49 -23.01 0.23 -9.08
CA GLY A 49 -23.30 -1.21 -8.89
C GLY A 49 -22.43 -2.17 -9.71
N LYS A 50 -21.69 -1.70 -10.73
CA LYS A 50 -20.78 -2.53 -11.56
C LYS A 50 -19.34 -2.01 -11.56
N ARG A 51 -18.97 -1.22 -10.55
CA ARG A 51 -17.65 -0.56 -10.50
C ARG A 51 -16.53 -1.57 -10.30
N VAL A 52 -15.59 -1.58 -11.23
CA VAL A 52 -14.35 -2.36 -11.17
C VAL A 52 -13.29 -1.57 -10.41
N VAL A 53 -12.47 -2.27 -9.61
CA VAL A 53 -11.39 -1.68 -8.80
C VAL A 53 -10.09 -1.79 -9.56
N PHE A 54 -9.36 -0.69 -9.67
CA PHE A 54 -8.00 -0.63 -10.20
C PHE A 54 -7.06 -0.10 -9.14
N SER A 55 -6.12 -0.94 -8.71
CA SER A 55 -5.12 -0.59 -7.70
C SER A 55 -3.79 -0.18 -8.36
N LYS A 56 -3.39 1.07 -8.16
CA LYS A 56 -2.12 1.62 -8.65
C LYS A 56 -1.12 1.70 -7.50
N GLY A 57 0.00 0.99 -7.61
CA GLY A 57 1.09 1.11 -6.64
C GLY A 57 1.67 2.52 -6.61
N LEU A 58 1.89 3.05 -5.41
CA LEU A 58 2.57 4.32 -5.23
C LEU A 58 4.07 4.15 -5.46
N ARG A 59 4.74 5.23 -5.87
CA ARG A 59 6.20 5.24 -6.01
C ARG A 59 6.85 5.67 -4.71
N ILE A 60 7.85 4.90 -4.27
CA ILE A 60 8.68 5.23 -3.13
C ILE A 60 9.92 6.02 -3.59
N SER A 61 10.36 6.97 -2.78
CA SER A 61 11.68 7.58 -2.99
C SER A 61 12.78 6.56 -2.71
N LYS A 62 13.63 6.30 -3.71
CA LYS A 62 14.77 5.37 -3.59
C LYS A 62 15.74 5.74 -2.46
N THR A 63 15.88 7.03 -2.16
CA THR A 63 16.85 7.54 -1.19
C THR A 63 16.31 7.62 0.24
N LYS A 64 14.99 7.80 0.41
CA LYS A 64 14.38 8.01 1.73
C LYS A 64 13.66 6.79 2.29
N LEU A 65 13.43 5.75 1.47
CA LEU A 65 12.62 4.56 1.83
C LEU A 65 11.25 4.91 2.45
N ARG A 66 10.76 6.11 2.11
CA ARG A 66 9.54 6.70 2.62
C ARG A 66 8.67 7.22 1.48
N TYR A 67 7.37 7.04 1.60
CA TYR A 67 6.36 7.63 0.73
C TYR A 67 6.06 9.07 1.16
N SER A 68 5.95 9.99 0.20
CA SER A 68 5.60 11.40 0.47
C SER A 68 4.10 11.65 0.54
N PHE A 69 3.26 10.72 0.04
CA PHE A 69 1.81 10.84 -0.14
C PHE A 69 1.29 12.12 -0.84
N LEU A 70 2.19 12.98 -1.33
CA LEU A 70 1.84 14.20 -2.08
C LEU A 70 0.96 13.86 -3.28
N ASP A 71 1.34 12.81 -4.02
CA ASP A 71 0.58 12.32 -5.18
C ASP A 71 -0.80 11.74 -4.80
N CYS A 72 -1.11 11.59 -3.51
CA CYS A 72 -2.39 11.09 -3.00
C CYS A 72 -3.29 12.21 -2.47
N GLN A 73 -2.77 13.44 -2.34
CA GLN A 73 -3.56 14.59 -1.92
C GLN A 73 -4.66 14.86 -2.95
N GLY A 74 -5.91 14.96 -2.49
CA GLY A 74 -7.09 15.12 -3.34
C GLY A 74 -7.55 13.84 -4.04
N LEU A 75 -6.80 12.74 -3.95
CA LEU A 75 -7.22 11.42 -4.46
C LEU A 75 -7.73 10.50 -3.34
N ALA A 76 -7.05 10.49 -2.20
CA ALA A 76 -7.48 9.78 -1.00
C ALA A 76 -8.13 10.73 0.01
N LYS A 77 -8.92 10.19 0.94
CA LYS A 77 -9.57 10.99 1.98
C LYS A 77 -8.55 11.47 2.99
N GLU A 78 -8.84 12.60 3.63
CA GLU A 78 -7.93 13.21 4.60
C GLU A 78 -7.62 12.27 5.78
N TRP A 79 -8.62 11.55 6.30
CA TRP A 79 -8.41 10.59 7.38
C TRP A 79 -7.57 9.38 6.94
N GLU A 80 -7.70 8.94 5.68
CA GLU A 80 -6.89 7.85 5.12
C GLU A 80 -5.43 8.29 4.99
N LEU A 81 -5.21 9.52 4.53
CA LEU A 81 -3.89 10.12 4.41
C LEU A 81 -3.23 10.30 5.78
N ALA A 82 -3.97 10.81 6.76
CA ALA A 82 -3.48 10.97 8.13
C ALA A 82 -3.04 9.62 8.73
N LEU A 83 -3.88 8.60 8.60
CA LEU A 83 -3.56 7.25 9.05
C LEU A 83 -2.35 6.67 8.30
N ALA A 84 -2.28 6.86 6.98
CA ALA A 84 -1.16 6.37 6.19
C ALA A 84 0.15 7.06 6.57
N MET A 85 0.12 8.37 6.84
CA MET A 85 1.29 9.12 7.31
C MET A 85 1.79 8.62 8.67
N GLU A 86 0.88 8.31 9.60
CA GLU A 86 1.21 7.71 10.90
C GLU A 86 1.86 6.33 10.73
N LYS A 87 1.23 5.44 9.95
CA LYS A 87 1.75 4.07 9.75
C LYS A 87 3.02 4.02 8.91
N GLU A 88 3.20 4.98 8.01
CA GLU A 88 4.37 5.05 7.15
C GLU A 88 5.67 5.30 7.93
N GLU A 89 5.61 5.96 9.08
CA GLU A 89 6.78 6.07 9.96
C GLU A 89 7.28 4.68 10.38
N PHE A 90 6.38 3.85 10.93
CA PHE A 90 6.67 2.47 11.30
C PHE A 90 7.11 1.61 10.10
N PHE A 91 6.42 1.73 8.95
CA PHE A 91 6.79 0.97 7.76
C PHE A 91 8.14 1.37 7.18
N SER A 92 8.52 2.65 7.28
CA SER A 92 9.83 3.12 6.82
C SER A 92 10.98 2.49 7.62
N ASP A 93 10.78 2.29 8.93
CA ASP A 93 11.75 1.61 9.77
C ASP A 93 11.87 0.12 9.42
N ILE A 94 10.75 -0.56 9.18
CA ILE A 94 10.79 -1.94 8.68
C ILE A 94 11.54 -2.03 7.35
N ARG A 95 11.24 -1.15 6.39
CA ARG A 95 11.94 -1.12 5.09
C ARG A 95 13.45 -0.91 5.27
N ARG A 96 13.88 -0.05 6.20
CA ARG A 96 15.30 0.12 6.55
C ARG A 96 15.93 -1.17 7.09
N GLN A 97 15.25 -1.88 7.99
CA GLN A 97 15.78 -3.13 8.55
C GLN A 97 15.91 -4.21 7.47
N VAL A 98 14.90 -4.33 6.60
CA VAL A 98 14.93 -5.25 5.46
C VAL A 98 16.08 -4.91 4.49
N ASP A 99 16.33 -3.63 4.22
CA ASP A 99 17.44 -3.21 3.36
C ASP A 99 18.81 -3.56 3.95
N LYS A 100 19.00 -3.38 5.27
CA LYS A 100 20.22 -3.82 5.98
C LYS A 100 20.44 -5.33 5.87
N LEU A 101 19.39 -6.13 6.08
CA LEU A 101 19.46 -7.58 5.93
C LEU A 101 19.83 -7.98 4.50
N ASN A 102 19.24 -7.31 3.50
CA ASN A 102 19.59 -7.53 2.10
C ASN A 102 21.05 -7.18 1.78
N MET A 103 21.58 -6.09 2.35
CA MET A 103 23.00 -5.74 2.21
C MET A 103 23.93 -6.79 2.82
N LEU A 104 23.62 -7.28 4.03
CA LEU A 104 24.39 -8.34 4.68
C LEU A 104 24.39 -9.62 3.84
N ARG A 105 23.22 -10.04 3.36
CA ARG A 105 23.10 -11.22 2.48
C ARG A 105 23.98 -11.09 1.23
N ARG A 106 23.96 -9.93 0.57
CA ARG A 106 24.78 -9.69 -0.63
C ARG A 106 26.27 -9.81 -0.32
N ARG A 107 26.71 -9.33 0.84
CA ARG A 107 28.11 -9.47 1.27
C ARG A 107 28.48 -10.92 1.55
N VAL A 108 27.64 -11.64 2.31
CA VAL A 108 27.87 -13.06 2.61
C VAL A 108 27.94 -13.91 1.34
N ASN A 109 27.03 -13.70 0.39
CA ASN A 109 27.02 -14.45 -0.88
C ASN A 109 28.19 -14.11 -1.83
N ALA A 110 28.94 -13.04 -1.55
CA ALA A 110 30.11 -12.65 -2.34
C ALA A 110 31.42 -13.27 -1.84
N TYR A 111 31.41 -13.86 -0.64
CA TYR A 111 32.46 -14.72 -0.10
C TYR A 111 32.17 -16.18 -0.48
#